data_AF-A0A938Z1K7-F1
#
_entry.id   AF-A0A938Z1K7-F1
#
_cell.length_a   1.000
_cell.length_b   1.000
_cell.length_c   1.000
_cell.angle_alpha   90.00
_cell.angle_beta   90.00
_cell.angle_gamma   90.00
#
_symmetry.space_group_name_H-M   'P 1'
#
loop_
_entity.id
_entity.type
_entity.pdbx_description
1 polymer ?
#
loop_
_entity_poly.entity_id
_entity_poly.type
_entity_poly.pdbx_seq_one_letter_code
_entity_poly.pdbx_strand_id
1 'polypeptide(L)'
;YERAGRIRGLKGSVTQLPILTMPEDDKTHPIPDLTGYITEGQIILSRDLYKNGIQPPIDVLPSLSRLKDKGTGEGKTRKDHAATMNQLFSAYAQGKQAKELAVVLGESALSEVDKTYAKFAERFENEYLNQGYRTNRSIIETLELGWELLAMLPKVELKRISDALLAEYLPGEEKNGAKNR
;
A
#
# COMPACT_ATOMS: atom_id res chain seq x y z
N TYR A 1 25.49 -6.58 3.48
CA TYR A 1 24.10 -6.51 3.94
C TYR A 1 23.94 -7.10 5.35
N GLU A 2 24.51 -8.27 5.65
CA GLU A 2 24.46 -8.98 6.96
C GLU A 2 24.98 -8.24 8.22
N ARG A 3 25.47 -7.00 8.13
CA ARG A 3 25.93 -6.25 9.31
C ARG A 3 24.80 -5.48 10.01
N ALA A 4 23.60 -5.45 9.42
CA ALA A 4 22.40 -4.90 10.04
C ALA A 4 21.86 -5.86 11.11
N GLY A 5 21.19 -5.32 12.13
CA GLY A 5 20.53 -6.13 13.15
C GLY A 5 20.65 -5.59 14.56
N ARG A 6 20.39 -6.47 15.52
CA ARG A 6 20.42 -6.21 16.96
C ARG A 6 21.18 -7.31 17.67
N ILE A 7 21.92 -6.94 18.72
CA ILE A 7 22.66 -7.89 19.56
C ILE A 7 21.90 -8.07 20.88
N ARG A 8 21.71 -9.32 21.30
CA ARG A 8 21.05 -9.64 22.58
C ARG A 8 21.81 -9.00 23.74
N GLY A 9 21.09 -8.36 24.66
CA GLY A 9 21.67 -7.66 25.80
C GLY A 9 22.17 -6.24 25.52
N LEU A 10 22.21 -5.79 24.25
CA LEU A 10 22.57 -4.42 23.89
C LEU A 10 21.34 -3.62 23.46
N LYS A 11 21.28 -2.35 23.87
CA LYS A 11 20.15 -1.46 23.56
C LYS A 11 20.15 -0.95 22.11
N GLY A 12 21.33 -0.82 21.50
CA GLY A 12 21.49 -0.29 20.15
C GLY A 12 21.06 -1.24 19.03
N SER A 13 20.93 -0.69 17.82
CA SER A 13 20.58 -1.42 16.60
C SER A 13 21.25 -0.78 15.38
N VAL A 14 21.45 -1.57 14.33
CA VAL A 14 21.90 -1.08 13.02
C VAL A 14 20.83 -1.42 11.98
N THR A 15 20.30 -0.40 11.30
CA THR A 15 19.35 -0.55 10.18
C THR A 15 20.06 -0.14 8.89
N GLN A 16 19.93 -0.93 7.83
CA GLN A 16 20.51 -0.62 6.52
C GLN A 16 19.40 -0.37 5.49
N LEU A 17 19.60 0.66 4.67
CA LEU A 17 18.77 1.01 3.52
C LEU A 17 19.68 1.19 2.30
N PRO A 18 20.18 0.09 1.69
CA PRO A 18 20.99 0.19 0.49
C PRO A 18 20.15 0.70 -0.69
N ILE A 19 20.74 1.55 -1.51
CA ILE A 19 20.13 2.08 -2.74
C ILE A 19 20.98 1.62 -3.91
N LEU A 20 20.32 1.07 -4.94
CA LEU A 20 20.94 0.66 -6.19
C LEU A 20 20.07 1.08 -7.36
N THR A 21 20.67 1.19 -8.54
CA THR A 21 19.96 1.41 -9.80
C THR A 21 19.94 0.11 -10.59
N MET A 22 18.78 -0.24 -11.14
CA MET A 22 18.64 -1.42 -12.01
C MET A 22 19.04 -1.03 -13.43
N PRO A 23 20.07 -1.66 -14.04
CA PRO A 23 20.37 -1.47 -15.45
C PRO A 23 19.16 -1.86 -16.30
N GLU A 24 18.79 -1.02 -17.26
CA GLU A 24 17.65 -1.26 -18.17
C GLU A 24 16.31 -1.55 -17.48
N ASP A 25 16.18 -1.16 -16.21
CA ASP A 25 15.05 -1.51 -15.33
C ASP A 25 14.81 -3.03 -15.18
N ASP A 26 15.84 -3.84 -15.47
CA ASP A 26 15.76 -5.30 -15.42
C ASP A 26 16.01 -5.81 -13.99
N LYS A 27 14.94 -6.33 -13.37
CA LYS A 27 15.00 -6.97 -12.05
C LYS A 27 15.77 -8.30 -12.05
N THR A 28 15.94 -8.93 -13.21
CA THR A 28 16.68 -10.20 -13.35
C THR A 28 18.19 -9.98 -13.51
N HIS A 29 18.61 -8.73 -13.65
CA HIS A 29 20.02 -8.36 -13.63
C HIS A 29 20.69 -8.86 -12.33
N PRO A 30 21.93 -9.36 -12.36
CA PRO A 30 22.58 -9.94 -11.18
C PRO A 30 22.65 -9.02 -9.95
N ILE A 31 22.72 -7.69 -10.15
CA ILE A 31 22.78 -6.71 -9.04
C ILE A 31 21.49 -6.71 -8.19
N PRO A 32 20.30 -6.40 -8.76
CA PRO A 32 19.05 -6.46 -7.99
C PRO A 32 18.71 -7.88 -7.55
N ASP A 33 18.99 -8.89 -8.38
CA ASP A 33 18.71 -10.29 -8.05
C ASP A 33 19.47 -10.75 -6.79
N LEU A 34 20.80 -10.64 -6.79
CA LEU A 34 21.62 -11.01 -5.63
C LEU A 34 21.33 -10.14 -4.41
N THR A 35 21.02 -8.86 -4.61
CA THR A 35 20.65 -8.00 -3.48
C THR A 35 19.34 -8.47 -2.86
N GLY A 36 18.31 -8.75 -3.65
CA GLY A 36 17.01 -9.24 -3.18
C GLY A 36 17.05 -10.66 -2.58
N TYR A 37 18.03 -11.48 -2.99
CA TYR A 37 18.29 -12.77 -2.34
C TYR A 37 18.83 -12.62 -0.92
N ILE A 38 19.61 -11.57 -0.65
CA ILE A 38 20.25 -11.35 0.64
C ILE A 38 19.36 -10.50 1.56
N THR A 39 18.77 -9.42 1.07
CA THR A 39 17.98 -8.49 1.90
C THR A 39 16.57 -9.01 2.21
N GLU A 40 15.97 -8.54 3.29
CA GLU A 40 14.64 -8.96 3.76
C GLU A 40 13.47 -8.22 3.09
N GLY A 41 13.63 -7.93 1.80
CA GLY A 41 12.67 -7.17 1.01
C GLY A 41 13.33 -6.12 0.11
N GLN A 42 12.48 -5.38 -0.60
CA GLN A 42 12.87 -4.37 -1.56
C GLN A 42 11.74 -3.34 -1.70
N ILE A 43 12.13 -2.10 -1.98
CA ILE A 43 11.21 -1.02 -2.37
C ILE A 43 11.56 -0.63 -3.80
N ILE A 44 10.60 -0.82 -4.71
CA ILE A 44 10.78 -0.58 -6.13
C ILE A 44 10.22 0.79 -6.49
N LEU A 45 11.02 1.58 -7.21
CA LEU A 45 10.59 2.84 -7.81
C LEU A 45 10.24 2.60 -9.28
N SER A 46 9.01 2.93 -9.68
CA SER A 46 8.53 2.75 -11.05
C SER A 46 8.69 4.03 -11.87
N ARG A 47 9.20 3.89 -13.10
CA ARG A 47 9.27 5.01 -14.05
C ARG A 47 7.89 5.47 -14.51
N ASP A 48 6.92 4.55 -14.58
CA ASP A 48 5.57 4.89 -15.02
C ASP A 48 4.86 5.76 -13.98
N LEU A 49 4.97 5.41 -12.70
CA LEU A 49 4.49 6.25 -11.60
C LEU A 49 5.19 7.61 -11.59
N TYR A 50 6.51 7.63 -11.84
CA TYR A 50 7.27 8.89 -11.92
C TYR A 50 6.80 9.79 -13.07
N LYS A 51 6.56 9.22 -14.27
CA LYS A 51 6.03 9.96 -15.43
C LYS A 51 4.62 10.51 -15.15
N ASN A 52 3.83 9.81 -14.36
CA ASN A 52 2.51 10.25 -13.91
C ASN A 52 2.57 11.28 -12.76
N GLY A 53 3.76 11.72 -12.36
CA GLY A 53 3.95 12.78 -11.35
C GLY A 53 3.83 12.32 -9.91
N ILE A 54 3.83 10.99 -9.64
CA ILE A 54 3.71 10.43 -8.28
C ILE A 54 5.03 10.59 -7.53
N GLN A 55 4.98 11.15 -6.32
CA GLN A 55 6.15 11.48 -5.50
C GLN A 55 5.97 11.03 -4.04
N PRO A 56 6.75 10.04 -3.55
CA PRO A 56 7.73 9.22 -4.29
C PRO A 56 7.05 8.18 -5.20
N PRO A 57 7.67 7.78 -6.33
CA PRO A 57 7.08 6.86 -7.31
C PRO A 57 7.22 5.38 -6.91
N ILE A 58 6.74 5.02 -5.71
CA ILE A 58 6.86 3.66 -5.15
C ILE A 58 5.82 2.73 -5.77
N ASP A 59 6.25 1.66 -6.44
CA ASP A 59 5.34 0.60 -6.86
C ASP A 59 5.21 -0.45 -5.74
N VAL A 60 4.05 -0.49 -5.11
CA VAL A 60 3.78 -1.36 -3.96
C VAL A 60 3.62 -2.83 -4.35
N LEU A 61 3.28 -3.15 -5.61
CA LEU A 61 2.98 -4.52 -6.03
C LEU A 61 4.22 -5.44 -6.06
N PRO A 62 5.37 -5.03 -6.62
CA PRO A 62 6.61 -5.80 -6.55
C PRO A 62 7.44 -5.51 -5.29
N SER A 63 7.06 -4.51 -4.50
CA SER A 63 7.74 -4.16 -3.24
C SER A 63 7.31 -5.08 -2.10
N LEU A 64 8.24 -5.37 -1.18
CA LEU A 64 7.97 -6.26 -0.06
C LEU A 64 8.83 -5.91 1.15
N SER A 65 8.27 -6.11 2.34
CA SER A 65 9.03 -6.22 3.59
C SER A 65 8.69 -7.54 4.28
N ARG A 66 9.69 -8.41 4.50
CA ARG A 66 9.49 -9.71 5.16
C ARG A 66 9.30 -9.58 6.67
N LEU A 67 9.83 -8.53 7.28
CA LEU A 67 9.79 -8.32 8.73
C LEU A 67 8.62 -7.46 9.20
N LYS A 68 7.73 -7.04 8.30
CA LYS A 68 6.60 -6.14 8.59
C LYS A 68 5.72 -6.63 9.74
N ASP A 69 5.48 -7.95 9.86
CA ASP A 69 4.61 -8.52 10.89
C ASP A 69 5.19 -8.36 12.30
N LYS A 70 6.52 -8.16 12.42
CA LYS A 70 7.17 -7.81 13.69
C LYS A 70 7.15 -6.30 13.98
N GLY A 71 6.78 -5.46 13.03
CA GLY A 71 6.72 -4.00 13.17
C GLY A 71 5.33 -3.43 13.36
N THR A 72 4.27 -4.23 13.18
CA THR A 72 2.88 -3.79 13.18
C THR A 72 2.10 -4.35 14.38
N GLY A 73 0.92 -3.77 14.65
CA GLY A 73 -0.03 -4.24 15.65
C GLY A 73 -0.01 -3.46 16.96
N GLU A 74 -0.79 -3.96 17.94
CA GLU A 74 -0.95 -3.34 19.26
C GLU A 74 0.40 -3.20 19.99
N GLY A 75 0.59 -2.04 20.64
CA GLY A 75 1.82 -1.70 21.34
C GLY A 75 2.97 -1.23 20.45
N LYS A 76 2.83 -1.24 19.12
CA LYS A 76 3.83 -0.70 18.17
C LYS A 76 3.26 0.37 17.25
N THR A 77 2.15 0.06 16.58
CA THR A 77 1.44 0.99 15.71
C THR A 77 -0.01 1.11 16.17
N ARG A 78 -0.93 0.40 15.52
CA ARG A 78 -2.36 0.32 15.84
C ARG A 78 -2.89 -1.05 15.44
N LYS A 79 -3.97 -1.51 16.06
CA LYS A 79 -4.52 -2.87 15.90
C LYS A 79 -4.99 -3.21 14.48
N ASP A 80 -5.37 -2.20 13.70
CA ASP A 80 -5.93 -2.32 12.35
C ASP A 80 -4.86 -2.37 11.25
N HIS A 81 -3.59 -2.06 11.55
CA HIS A 81 -2.52 -1.88 10.56
C HIS A 81 -2.40 -3.06 9.58
N ALA A 82 -2.34 -4.30 10.09
CA ALA A 82 -2.16 -5.47 9.23
C ALA A 82 -3.37 -5.69 8.30
N ALA A 83 -4.58 -5.47 8.81
CA ALA A 83 -5.81 -5.66 8.05
C ALA A 83 -5.95 -4.60 6.94
N THR A 84 -5.72 -3.33 7.28
CA THR A 84 -5.77 -2.22 6.31
C THR A 84 -4.72 -2.37 5.23
N MET A 85 -3.47 -2.71 5.58
CA MET A 85 -2.40 -2.97 4.62
C MET A 85 -2.80 -4.05 3.60
N ASN A 86 -3.31 -5.19 4.05
CA ASN A 86 -3.68 -6.29 3.17
C ASN A 86 -4.88 -5.95 2.27
N GLN A 87 -5.87 -5.22 2.80
CA GLN A 87 -7.04 -4.80 2.03
C GLN A 87 -6.68 -3.74 0.99
N LEU A 88 -5.89 -2.73 1.35
CA LEU A 88 -5.40 -1.69 0.42
C LEU A 88 -4.60 -2.32 -0.73
N PHE A 89 -3.68 -3.24 -0.42
CA PHE A 89 -2.91 -3.96 -1.44
C PHE A 89 -3.81 -4.73 -2.39
N SER A 90 -4.79 -5.48 -1.86
CA SER A 90 -5.74 -6.26 -2.65
C SER A 90 -6.57 -5.37 -3.57
N ALA A 91 -7.09 -4.25 -3.04
CA ALA A 91 -7.91 -3.30 -3.78
C ALA A 91 -7.10 -2.58 -4.86
N TYR A 92 -5.86 -2.20 -4.56
CA TYR A 92 -4.97 -1.57 -5.53
C TYR A 92 -4.60 -2.52 -6.68
N ALA A 93 -4.28 -3.78 -6.39
CA ALA A 93 -4.00 -4.78 -7.42
C ALA A 93 -5.19 -4.98 -8.37
N GLN A 94 -6.40 -5.12 -7.82
CA GLN A 94 -7.63 -5.25 -8.61
C GLN A 94 -7.93 -3.98 -9.42
N GLY A 95 -7.75 -2.79 -8.83
CA GLY A 95 -7.95 -1.53 -9.52
C GLY A 95 -6.95 -1.28 -10.65
N LYS A 96 -5.68 -1.70 -10.49
CA LYS A 96 -4.68 -1.63 -11.56
C LYS A 96 -5.06 -2.54 -12.73
N GLN A 97 -5.49 -3.77 -12.45
CA GLN A 97 -5.99 -4.69 -13.47
C GLN A 97 -7.24 -4.14 -14.19
N ALA A 98 -8.17 -3.52 -13.45
CA ALA A 98 -9.34 -2.86 -14.04
C ALA A 98 -8.95 -1.68 -14.95
N LYS A 99 -7.97 -0.85 -14.55
CA LYS A 99 -7.44 0.25 -15.39
C LYS A 99 -6.80 -0.30 -16.67
N GLU A 100 -6.00 -1.35 -16.58
CA GLU A 100 -5.39 -1.99 -17.75
C GLU A 100 -6.45 -2.53 -18.71
N LEU A 101 -7.49 -3.19 -18.19
CA LEU A 101 -8.61 -3.68 -18.98
C LEU A 101 -9.38 -2.55 -19.67
N ALA A 102 -9.61 -1.43 -18.96
CA ALA A 102 -10.29 -0.25 -19.51
C ALA A 102 -9.52 0.38 -20.66
N VAL A 103 -8.18 0.43 -20.58
CA VAL A 103 -7.32 0.98 -21.64
C VAL A 103 -7.41 0.11 -22.90
N VAL A 104 -7.55 -1.21 -22.76
CA VAL A 104 -7.59 -2.15 -23.90
C VAL A 104 -8.99 -2.28 -24.51
N LEU A 105 -10.02 -2.40 -23.68
CA LEU A 105 -11.39 -2.71 -24.11
C LEU A 105 -12.36 -1.52 -24.07
N GLY A 106 -11.94 -0.40 -23.48
CA GLY A 106 -12.78 0.77 -23.20
C GLY A 106 -13.50 0.68 -21.86
N GLU A 107 -13.87 1.83 -21.29
CA GLU A 107 -14.52 1.92 -19.98
C GLU A 107 -15.91 1.26 -19.93
N SER A 108 -16.59 1.12 -21.08
CA SER A 108 -17.89 0.47 -21.18
C SER A 108 -17.84 -1.04 -20.91
N ALA A 109 -16.66 -1.65 -21.01
CA ALA A 109 -16.46 -3.07 -20.72
C ALA A 109 -16.32 -3.38 -19.22
N LEU A 110 -16.13 -2.36 -18.37
CA LEU A 110 -15.97 -2.54 -16.94
C LEU A 110 -17.31 -2.68 -16.22
N SER A 111 -17.37 -3.56 -15.23
CA SER A 111 -18.47 -3.58 -14.26
C SER A 111 -18.44 -2.32 -13.39
N GLU A 112 -19.55 -1.96 -12.75
CA GLU A 112 -19.59 -0.82 -11.83
C GLU A 112 -18.63 -1.00 -10.64
N VAL A 113 -18.41 -2.24 -10.20
CA VAL A 113 -17.44 -2.57 -9.16
C VAL A 113 -16.02 -2.32 -9.67
N ASP A 114 -15.68 -2.77 -10.88
CA ASP A 114 -14.35 -2.55 -11.47
C ASP A 114 -14.07 -1.07 -11.72
N LYS A 115 -15.07 -0.29 -12.14
CA LYS A 115 -14.95 1.17 -12.24
C LYS A 115 -14.64 1.80 -10.88
N THR A 116 -15.25 1.29 -9.81
CA THR A 116 -14.99 1.77 -8.44
C THR A 116 -13.55 1.43 -8.01
N TYR A 117 -13.07 0.22 -8.30
CA TYR A 117 -11.68 -0.17 -8.06
C TYR A 117 -10.68 0.63 -8.89
N ALA A 118 -10.98 0.94 -10.16
CA ALA A 118 -10.14 1.78 -11.00
C ALA A 118 -9.99 3.20 -10.42
N LYS A 119 -11.11 3.81 -9.98
CA LYS A 119 -11.10 5.11 -9.28
C LYS A 119 -10.36 5.04 -7.95
N PHE A 120 -10.54 3.97 -7.19
CA PHE A 120 -9.79 3.73 -5.95
C PHE A 120 -8.29 3.71 -6.24
N ALA A 121 -7.83 2.99 -7.27
CA ALA A 121 -6.41 2.89 -7.60
C ALA A 121 -5.80 4.24 -8.01
N GLU A 122 -6.53 5.04 -8.79
CA GLU A 122 -6.11 6.40 -9.13
C GLU A 122 -5.98 7.29 -7.90
N ARG A 123 -6.99 7.27 -7.01
CA ARG A 123 -6.95 8.06 -5.77
C ARG A 123 -5.86 7.57 -4.80
N PHE A 124 -5.64 6.27 -4.74
CA PHE A 124 -4.55 5.66 -3.98
C PHE A 124 -3.18 6.14 -4.48
N GLU A 125 -2.96 6.19 -5.79
CA GLU A 125 -1.73 6.74 -6.37
C GLU A 125 -1.57 8.23 -6.04
N ASN A 126 -2.62 9.02 -6.27
CA ASN A 126 -2.56 10.48 -6.20
C ASN A 126 -2.64 11.09 -4.79
N GLU A 127 -3.24 10.41 -3.82
CA GLU A 127 -3.43 10.93 -2.46
C GLU A 127 -2.63 10.14 -1.42
N TYR A 128 -2.60 8.80 -1.53
CA TYR A 128 -1.93 7.93 -0.56
C TYR A 128 -0.43 7.84 -0.84
N LEU A 129 -0.03 7.43 -2.05
CA LEU A 129 1.38 7.31 -2.42
C LEU A 129 2.04 8.68 -2.65
N ASN A 130 1.35 9.58 -3.34
CA ASN A 130 1.86 10.91 -3.69
C ASN A 130 1.79 11.91 -2.52
N GLN A 131 2.60 11.71 -1.48
CA GLN A 131 2.67 12.63 -0.36
C GLN A 131 3.60 13.84 -0.59
N GLY A 132 4.49 13.76 -1.58
CA GLY A 132 5.57 14.71 -1.83
C GLY A 132 6.81 14.50 -0.95
N TYR A 133 7.98 14.91 -1.45
CA TYR A 133 9.28 14.66 -0.80
C TYR A 133 9.52 15.45 0.50
N ARG A 134 8.68 16.44 0.81
CA ARG A 134 8.85 17.34 1.97
C ARG A 134 7.74 17.20 3.01
N THR A 135 6.85 16.24 2.83
CA THR A 135 5.75 15.97 3.75
C THR A 135 6.13 14.82 4.66
N ASN A 136 5.93 14.99 5.96
CA ASN A 136 6.06 13.92 6.93
C ASN A 136 4.67 13.52 7.42
N ARG A 137 4.30 12.25 7.30
CA ARG A 137 3.05 11.69 7.82
C ARG A 137 3.37 10.75 8.98
N SER A 138 2.64 10.90 10.07
CA SER A 138 2.61 9.91 11.14
C SER A 138 1.96 8.61 10.65
N ILE A 139 2.18 7.54 11.41
CA ILE A 139 1.53 6.27 11.10
C ILE A 139 0.00 6.35 11.28
N ILE A 140 -0.48 7.20 12.20
CA ILE A 140 -1.91 7.37 12.45
C ILE A 140 -2.58 8.05 11.26
N GLU A 141 -2.03 9.15 10.77
CA GLU A 141 -2.52 9.85 9.57
C GLU A 141 -2.50 8.92 8.34
N THR A 142 -1.45 8.09 8.20
CA THR A 142 -1.37 7.10 7.12
C THR A 142 -2.50 6.07 7.20
N LEU A 143 -2.78 5.54 8.39
CA LEU A 143 -3.86 4.57 8.57
C LEU A 143 -5.24 5.19 8.38
N GLU A 144 -5.46 6.42 8.85
CA GLU A 144 -6.70 7.17 8.67
C GLU A 144 -6.98 7.44 7.19
N LEU A 145 -5.99 7.92 6.44
CA LEU A 145 -6.11 8.09 4.99
C LEU A 145 -6.39 6.75 4.29
N GLY A 146 -5.78 5.66 4.76
CA GLY A 146 -6.09 4.31 4.28
C GLY A 146 -7.57 3.95 4.44
N TRP A 147 -8.15 4.25 5.60
CA TRP A 147 -9.58 4.03 5.86
C TRP A 147 -10.49 4.93 5.01
N GLU A 148 -10.12 6.20 4.82
CA GLU A 148 -10.85 7.12 3.94
C GLU A 148 -10.92 6.61 2.49
N LEU A 149 -9.84 6.01 2.01
CA LEU A 149 -9.82 5.39 0.68
C LEU A 149 -10.64 4.09 0.64
N LEU A 150 -10.53 3.24 1.67
CA LEU A 150 -11.33 2.02 1.75
C LEU A 150 -12.83 2.28 1.82
N ALA A 151 -13.25 3.43 2.36
CA ALA A 151 -14.64 3.86 2.38
C ALA A 151 -15.26 4.10 0.99
N MET A 152 -14.43 4.21 -0.07
CA MET A 152 -14.92 4.25 -1.45
C MET A 152 -15.47 2.90 -1.92
N LEU A 153 -15.01 1.80 -1.32
CA LEU A 153 -15.40 0.46 -1.72
C LEU A 153 -16.64 0.01 -0.94
N PRO A 154 -17.55 -0.75 -1.57
CA PRO A 154 -18.67 -1.37 -0.86
C PRO A 154 -18.18 -2.28 0.26
N LYS A 155 -18.86 -2.32 1.42
CA LYS A 155 -18.48 -3.16 2.57
C LYS A 155 -18.31 -4.65 2.21
N VAL A 156 -19.11 -5.14 1.26
CA VAL A 156 -19.04 -6.53 0.75
C VAL A 156 -17.70 -6.86 0.07
N GLU A 157 -16.96 -5.85 -0.37
CA GLU A 157 -15.64 -5.97 -0.99
C GLU A 157 -14.49 -5.95 0.04
N LEU A 158 -14.76 -5.51 1.28
CA LEU A 158 -13.76 -5.39 2.36
C LEU A 158 -13.52 -6.72 3.09
N LYS A 159 -13.33 -7.80 2.32
CA LYS A 159 -13.30 -9.19 2.79
C LYS A 159 -12.11 -9.54 3.69
N ARG A 160 -11.05 -8.71 3.72
CA ARG A 160 -9.81 -8.96 4.49
C ARG A 160 -9.79 -8.24 5.84
N ILE A 161 -10.88 -7.55 6.19
CA ILE A 161 -11.02 -6.79 7.43
C ILE A 161 -12.17 -7.40 8.23
N SER A 162 -11.97 -7.56 9.55
CA SER A 162 -13.02 -8.07 10.43
C SER A 162 -14.14 -7.04 10.64
N ASP A 163 -15.36 -7.51 10.87
CA ASP A 163 -16.51 -6.64 11.11
C ASP A 163 -16.31 -5.69 12.30
N ALA A 164 -15.60 -6.14 13.33
CA ALA A 164 -15.26 -5.30 14.49
C ALA A 164 -14.38 -4.10 14.10
N LEU A 165 -13.37 -4.31 13.24
CA LEU A 165 -12.52 -3.23 12.76
C LEU A 165 -13.25 -2.31 11.79
N LEU A 166 -14.13 -2.88 10.94
CA LEU A 166 -14.97 -2.08 10.04
C LEU A 166 -15.89 -1.15 10.83
N ALA A 167 -16.58 -1.65 11.85
CA ALA A 167 -17.48 -0.84 12.67
C ALA A 167 -16.76 0.29 13.43
N GLU A 168 -15.52 0.08 13.83
CA GLU A 168 -14.75 1.05 14.62
C GLU A 168 -14.09 2.14 13.77
N TYR A 169 -13.59 1.81 12.58
CA TYR A 169 -12.72 2.71 11.81
C TYR A 169 -13.29 3.16 10.47
N LEU A 170 -14.32 2.50 9.94
CA LEU A 170 -14.90 2.90 8.66
C LEU A 170 -15.69 4.21 8.82
N PRO A 171 -15.31 5.30 8.14
CA PRO A 171 -16.02 6.58 8.26
C PRO A 171 -17.46 6.48 7.73
N GLY A 172 -18.46 6.80 8.57
CA GLY A 172 -19.82 7.08 8.11
C GLY A 172 -20.95 6.11 8.48
N GLU A 173 -20.72 5.07 9.30
CA GLU A 173 -21.83 4.20 9.74
C GLU A 173 -22.86 4.92 10.66
N GLU A 174 -22.51 6.03 11.32
CA GLU A 174 -23.48 6.79 12.14
C GLU A 174 -24.30 7.85 11.39
N LYS A 175 -24.09 8.13 10.09
CA LYS A 175 -24.81 9.23 9.40
C LYS A 175 -25.76 8.85 8.27
N ASN A 176 -25.72 7.61 7.77
CA ASN A 176 -26.59 7.18 6.67
C ASN A 176 -27.77 6.27 7.10
N GLY A 177 -27.89 5.92 8.39
CA GLY A 177 -29.00 5.10 8.91
C GLY A 177 -30.23 5.88 9.39
N ALA A 178 -30.17 7.21 9.51
CA ALA A 178 -31.22 8.02 10.15
C ALA A 178 -32.04 8.93 9.21
N LYS A 179 -31.89 8.81 7.88
CA LYS A 179 -32.63 9.65 6.91
C LYS A 179 -33.74 8.95 6.13
N ASN A 180 -34.01 7.67 6.39
CA ASN A 180 -35.18 6.97 5.85
C ASN A 180 -36.06 6.42 6.99
N ARG A 181 -36.65 7.32 7.78
CA ARG A 181 -37.91 7.09 8.50
C ARG A 181 -38.72 8.38 8.52
#